data_AF-A0A177HP51-F1
#
_entry.id   AF-A0A177HP51-F1
#
_cell.length_a   1.000
_cell.length_b   1.000
_cell.length_c   1.000
_cell.angle_alpha   90.00
_cell.angle_beta   90.00
_cell.angle_gamma   90.00
#
_symmetry.space_group_name_H-M   'P 1'
#
loop_
_entity.id
_entity.type
_entity.pdbx_description
1 polymer ?
#
loop_
_entity_poly.entity_id
_entity_poly.type
_entity_poly.pdbx_seq_one_letter_code
_entity_poly.pdbx_strand_id
1 'polypeptide(L)'
;MATGPDAAAGKPGATARNTEYRIARLQERLVGEELAELGMRIEARGDTIHITGTAPTAEEREAILRLAAEELPDMPVRADIALADATAPDHSEEIS
;
A
#
# COMPACT_ATOMS: atom_id res chain seq x y z
N MET A 1 -26.36 -10.87 26.68
CA MET A 1 -25.11 -10.08 26.55
C MET A 1 -25.31 -9.13 25.39
N ALA A 2 -25.31 -7.83 25.69
CA ALA A 2 -25.51 -6.78 24.72
C ALA A 2 -24.19 -6.48 24.01
N THR A 3 -24.22 -6.38 22.69
CA THR A 3 -23.23 -5.63 21.92
C THR A 3 -23.97 -4.98 20.76
N GLY A 4 -24.34 -3.71 20.94
CA GLY A 4 -24.45 -2.77 19.82
C GLY A 4 -23.10 -2.04 19.63
N PRO A 5 -22.99 -1.07 18.72
CA PRO A 5 -24.04 -0.52 17.87
C PRO A 5 -23.72 -0.57 16.36
N ASP A 6 -24.81 -0.55 15.59
CA ASP A 6 -24.87 -0.01 14.23
C ASP A 6 -24.26 1.41 14.23
N ALA A 7 -23.08 1.56 13.59
CA ALA A 7 -22.41 2.84 13.48
C ALA A 7 -21.72 2.96 12.13
N ALA A 8 -22.05 4.07 11.45
CA ALA A 8 -21.43 4.59 10.25
C ALA A 8 -21.89 3.99 8.89
N ALA A 9 -23.18 3.81 8.70
CA ALA A 9 -23.77 3.98 7.35
C ALA A 9 -23.77 5.49 6.95
N GLY A 10 -22.58 6.11 6.92
CA GLY A 10 -22.39 7.27 6.06
C GLY A 10 -22.75 6.84 4.64
N LYS A 11 -23.54 7.64 3.91
CA LYS A 11 -24.07 7.27 2.59
C LYS A 11 -23.00 6.49 1.80
N PRO A 12 -23.21 5.21 1.44
CA PRO A 12 -22.14 4.34 0.96
C PRO A 12 -21.39 4.93 -0.25
N GLY A 13 -22.08 5.74 -1.07
CA GLY A 13 -21.46 6.46 -2.18
C GLY A 13 -20.60 7.68 -1.80
N ALA A 14 -20.75 8.29 -0.62
CA ALA A 14 -19.88 9.38 -0.17
C ALA A 14 -18.56 8.84 0.43
N THR A 15 -18.65 7.77 1.23
CA THR A 15 -17.46 7.10 1.79
C THR A 15 -16.64 6.45 0.68
N ALA A 16 -17.27 5.71 -0.24
CA ALA A 16 -16.57 5.09 -1.37
C ALA A 16 -15.84 6.13 -2.25
N ARG A 17 -16.50 7.26 -2.58
CA ARG A 17 -15.85 8.36 -3.32
C ARG A 17 -14.72 9.01 -2.54
N ASN A 18 -14.81 9.08 -1.21
CA ASN A 18 -13.73 9.58 -0.38
C ASN A 18 -12.53 8.62 -0.37
N THR A 19 -12.77 7.31 -0.30
CA THR A 19 -11.74 6.28 -0.43
C THR A 19 -11.06 6.32 -1.80
N GLU A 20 -11.83 6.36 -2.89
CA GLU A 20 -11.30 6.48 -4.25
C GLU A 20 -10.41 7.71 -4.41
N TYR A 21 -10.83 8.86 -3.86
CA TYR A 21 -10.04 10.08 -3.86
C TYR A 21 -8.73 9.92 -3.06
N ARG A 22 -8.77 9.34 -1.86
CA ARG A 22 -7.56 9.09 -1.05
C ARG A 22 -6.62 8.09 -1.72
N ILE A 23 -7.13 7.09 -2.42
CA ILE A 23 -6.31 6.14 -3.20
C ILE A 23 -5.62 6.86 -4.35
N ALA A 24 -6.34 7.68 -5.11
CA ALA A 24 -5.76 8.46 -6.19
C ALA A 24 -4.67 9.40 -5.67
N ARG A 25 -4.92 10.07 -4.54
CA ARG A 25 -3.96 10.93 -3.82
C ARG A 25 -2.70 10.17 -3.40
N LEU A 26 -2.86 8.98 -2.81
CA LEU A 26 -1.75 8.12 -2.41
C LEU A 26 -0.93 7.68 -3.63
N GLN A 27 -1.60 7.30 -4.72
CA GLN A 27 -0.94 6.90 -5.96
C GLN A 27 -0.15 8.06 -6.60
N GLU A 28 -0.71 9.28 -6.59
CA GLU A 28 0.01 10.48 -7.02
C GLU A 28 1.26 10.75 -6.18
N ARG A 29 1.17 10.62 -4.85
CA ARG A 29 2.32 10.79 -3.96
C ARG A 29 3.41 9.75 -4.21
N LEU A 30 3.04 8.48 -4.37
CA LEU A 30 4.01 7.40 -4.64
C LEU A 30 4.74 7.56 -5.97
N VAL A 31 4.05 8.05 -7.01
CA VAL A 31 4.69 8.37 -8.29
C VAL A 31 5.61 9.59 -8.15
N GLY A 32 5.20 10.61 -7.40
CA GLY A 32 6.00 11.82 -7.17
C GLY A 32 7.25 11.59 -6.32
N GLU A 33 7.23 10.62 -5.41
CA GLU A 33 8.38 10.23 -4.57
C GLU A 33 9.26 9.15 -5.24
N GLU A 34 8.98 8.77 -6.49
CA GLU A 34 9.68 7.68 -7.23
C GLU A 34 9.62 6.31 -6.52
N LEU A 35 8.73 6.17 -5.53
CA LEU A 35 8.52 4.94 -4.77
C LEU A 35 7.69 3.90 -5.54
N ALA A 36 6.90 4.35 -6.51
CA ALA A 36 6.12 3.47 -7.38
C ALA A 36 6.93 3.07 -8.63
N GLU A 37 7.66 1.95 -8.52
CA GLU A 37 8.23 1.25 -9.67
C GLU A 37 7.16 0.51 -10.49
N LEU A 38 7.53 0.14 -11.72
CA LEU A 38 6.67 -0.64 -12.64
C LEU A 38 6.10 -1.88 -11.95
N GLY A 39 4.78 -1.89 -11.73
CA GLY A 39 4.05 -3.01 -11.11
C GLY A 39 3.42 -2.70 -9.76
N MET A 40 3.68 -1.53 -9.16
CA MET A 40 2.98 -1.11 -7.95
C MET A 40 1.53 -0.71 -8.25
N ARG A 41 0.60 -1.28 -7.47
CA ARG A 41 -0.84 -1.16 -7.66
C ARG A 41 -1.54 -1.03 -6.31
N ILE A 42 -2.46 -0.08 -6.23
CA ILE A 42 -3.29 0.16 -5.05
C ILE A 42 -4.76 -0.01 -5.46
N GLU A 43 -5.50 -0.82 -4.71
CA GLU A 43 -6.92 -1.05 -4.95
C GLU A 43 -7.73 -1.07 -3.66
N ALA A 44 -8.95 -0.52 -3.68
CA ALA A 44 -9.96 -0.79 -2.66
C ALA A 44 -10.69 -2.09 -2.96
N ARG A 45 -10.77 -2.96 -1.96
CA ARG A 45 -11.57 -4.20 -1.97
C ARG A 45 -12.49 -4.17 -0.75
N GLY A 46 -13.72 -3.71 -0.96
CA GLY A 46 -14.65 -3.43 0.15
C GLY A 46 -14.06 -2.37 1.07
N ASP A 47 -13.91 -2.70 2.35
CA ASP A 47 -13.35 -1.80 3.35
C ASP A 47 -11.83 -1.97 3.55
N THR A 48 -11.15 -2.79 2.72
CA THR A 48 -9.71 -3.04 2.82
C THR A 48 -8.97 -2.51 1.62
N ILE A 49 -7.80 -1.92 1.86
CA ILE A 49 -6.90 -1.40 0.83
C ILE A 49 -5.85 -2.45 0.56
N HIS A 50 -5.68 -2.82 -0.71
CA HIS A 50 -4.67 -3.76 -1.16
C HIS A 50 -3.57 -3.01 -1.90
N ILE A 51 -2.34 -3.16 -1.42
CA ILE A 51 -1.14 -2.63 -2.08
C ILE A 51 -0.34 -3.83 -2.55
N THR A 52 -0.13 -3.95 -3.86
CA THR A 52 0.63 -5.05 -4.47
C THR A 52 1.70 -4.49 -5.36
N GLY A 53 2.91 -5.05 -5.34
CA GLY A 53 3.97 -4.63 -6.26
C GLY A 53 5.34 -5.04 -5.80
N THR A 54 6.35 -4.37 -6.35
CA THR A 54 7.75 -4.59 -5.99
C THR A 54 8.35 -3.25 -5.57
N ALA A 55 9.03 -3.23 -4.42
CA ALA A 55 9.83 -2.10 -3.96
C ALA A 55 11.32 -2.40 -4.19
N PRO A 56 12.14 -1.41 -4.56
CA PRO A 56 13.58 -1.65 -4.75
C PRO A 56 14.27 -2.06 -3.45
N THR A 57 13.92 -1.42 -2.33
CA THR A 57 14.51 -1.66 -1.01
C THR A 57 13.49 -1.86 0.11
N ALA A 58 13.93 -2.45 1.23
CA ALA A 58 13.12 -2.56 2.43
C ALA A 58 12.75 -1.18 3.01
N GLU A 59 13.63 -0.18 2.87
CA GLU A 59 13.37 1.18 3.35
C GLU A 59 12.25 1.86 2.57
N GLU A 60 12.25 1.74 1.24
CA GLU A 60 11.18 2.25 0.39
C GLU A 60 9.87 1.50 0.63
N ARG A 61 9.93 0.18 0.84
CA ARG A 61 8.75 -0.61 1.26
C ARG A 61 8.15 -0.05 2.55
N GLU A 62 8.96 0.22 3.57
CA GLU A 62 8.49 0.81 4.82
C GLU A 62 8.02 2.26 4.66
N ALA A 63 8.59 3.02 3.72
CA ALA A 63 8.10 4.35 3.37
C ALA A 63 6.69 4.27 2.76
N ILE A 64 6.46 3.35 1.81
CA ILE A 64 5.14 3.10 1.21
C ILE A 64 4.10 2.73 2.27
N LEU A 65 4.46 1.84 3.20
CA LEU A 65 3.56 1.43 4.29
C LEU A 65 3.20 2.59 5.23
N ARG A 66 4.18 3.42 5.60
CA ARG A 66 3.95 4.61 6.41
C ARG A 66 3.03 5.60 5.70
N LEU A 67 3.30 5.86 4.43
CA LEU A 67 2.49 6.74 3.60
C LEU A 67 1.04 6.28 3.52
N ALA A 68 0.83 4.98 3.31
CA ALA A 68 -0.50 4.39 3.26
C ALA A 68 -1.23 4.52 4.61
N ALA A 69 -0.53 4.29 5.73
CA ALA A 69 -1.11 4.44 7.07
C ALA A 69 -1.46 5.90 7.41
N GLU A 70 -0.68 6.86 6.93
CA GLU A 70 -0.93 8.30 7.13
C GLU A 70 -2.13 8.79 6.32
N GLU A 71 -2.26 8.37 5.06
CA GLU A 71 -3.36 8.78 4.17
C GLU A 71 -4.67 8.02 4.47
N LEU A 72 -4.57 6.79 4.96
CA LEU A 72 -5.69 5.88 5.17
C LEU A 72 -5.73 5.33 6.61
N PRO A 73 -5.73 6.19 7.65
CA PRO A 73 -5.61 5.76 9.05
C PRO A 73 -6.82 4.94 9.54
N ASP A 74 -7.98 5.13 8.91
CA ASP A 74 -9.24 4.50 9.28
C ASP A 74 -9.52 3.21 8.49
N MET A 75 -8.60 2.78 7.62
CA MET A 75 -8.81 1.63 6.73
C MET A 75 -7.74 0.56 6.94
N PRO A 76 -8.13 -0.73 7.03
CA PRO A 76 -7.16 -1.81 7.04
C PRO A 76 -6.38 -1.84 5.71
N VAL A 77 -5.05 -1.83 5.81
CA VAL A 77 -4.13 -1.93 4.66
C VAL A 77 -3.49 -3.31 4.63
N ARG A 78 -3.70 -4.02 3.53
CA ARG A 78 -3.06 -5.29 3.19
C ARG A 78 -1.99 -5.02 2.15
N ALA A 79 -0.72 -5.16 2.52
CA ALA A 79 0.40 -5.00 1.60
C ALA A 79 1.03 -6.34 1.23
N ASP A 80 1.22 -6.56 -0.07
CA ASP A 80 1.94 -7.66 -0.68
C ASP A 80 3.01 -7.05 -1.61
N ILE A 81 4.09 -6.57 -0.98
CA ILE A 81 5.18 -5.86 -1.65
C ILE A 81 6.43 -6.73 -1.58
N ALA A 82 6.88 -7.23 -2.72
CA ALA A 82 8.15 -7.94 -2.87
C ALA A 82 9.32 -6.94 -2.93
N LEU A 83 10.55 -7.39 -2.66
CA LEU A 83 11.75 -6.59 -2.90
C LEU A 83 12.36 -6.95 -4.26
N ALA A 84 12.77 -5.94 -5.04
CA ALA A 84 13.26 -6.11 -6.40
C ALA A 84 14.56 -6.93 -6.46
N ASP A 85 15.44 -6.77 -5.47
CA ASP A 85 16.57 -7.66 -5.27
C ASP A 85 17.17 -7.51 -3.86
N ALA A 86 17.24 -8.61 -3.11
CA ALA A 86 18.23 -8.80 -2.03
C ALA A 86 19.06 -10.07 -2.28
N THR A 87 19.09 -10.52 -3.54
CA THR A 87 19.87 -11.66 -3.98
C THR A 87 20.69 -11.25 -5.19
N ALA A 88 21.77 -10.49 -4.96
CA ALA A 88 22.99 -10.95 -5.60
C ALA A 88 23.17 -12.40 -5.13
N PRO A 89 23.24 -13.40 -6.02
CA PRO A 89 23.74 -14.71 -5.61
C PRO A 89 25.08 -14.44 -4.93
N ASP A 90 25.23 -14.88 -3.68
CA ASP A 90 26.51 -14.93 -2.99
C ASP A 90 27.36 -16.00 -3.69
N HIS A 91 27.81 -15.68 -4.89
CA HIS A 91 28.84 -16.39 -5.58
C HIS A 91 29.98 -15.39 -5.67
N SER A 92 30.84 -15.45 -4.65
CA SER A 92 32.24 -15.14 -4.86
C SER A 92 32.70 -15.98 -6.06
N GLU A 93 32.69 -15.40 -7.26
CA GLU A 93 33.41 -15.96 -8.41
C GLU A 93 34.89 -15.94 -8.02
N GLU A 94 35.39 -17.08 -7.53
CA GLU A 94 36.80 -17.30 -7.32
C GLU A 94 37.46 -17.34 -8.70
N ILE A 95 38.10 -16.23 -9.09
CA ILE A 95 38.92 -16.15 -10.29
C ILE A 95 40.18 -16.99 -10.03
N SER A 96 40.24 -18.19 -10.62
CA SER A 96 41.48 -18.97 -10.79
C SER A 96 42.26 -18.53 -12.02
#